data_AF-A0A3S0CNY3-F1
#
_entry.id   AF-A0A3S0CNY3-F1
#
_cell.length_a   1.000
_cell.length_b   1.000
_cell.length_c   1.000
_cell.angle_alpha   90.00
_cell.angle_beta   90.00
_cell.angle_gamma   90.00
#
_symmetry.space_group_name_H-M   'P 1'
#
loop_
_entity.id
_entity.type
_entity.pdbx_description
1 polymer ?
#
loop_
_entity_poly.entity_id
_entity_poly.type
_entity_poly.pdbx_seq_one_letter_code
_entity_poly.pdbx_strand_id
1 'polypeptide(L)'
;MFDMVDGNAWLDGSVVAPELIRQRAKTIRLKLAVNLFKRYVLGAAHLADQPQVDQLMDTALGSQLFELIDSRTWVSWFEQASPTPKKRSIQALDRVAQEGIRFVYATGDAEYGLAPGFFTKLVYGGLVSDMAKASRSKRVKAALGEAISEYMPLSAWHLHMDAMEVSSLAEGLGNLPWTHVKAMAAKRLMSLLYLLWGPREGFIYKKFASNLRLEWNAASAEGREELRSSLAMFPISYFNSRMTDAPAPAWSEIGIEADLAEVHIHKALLAMAGDFDFLKAERKHAWAFDLATAALLMHALAWTDRYQTFGFRVESEQICWWTLSTMFFALHDDDWEARNVKATMNHLRIPWSDQLHQVLRDGRVSYLDEINDLGLDVASLVAVARYATDVHQLVYVG
;
A
#
# COMPACT_ATOMS: atom_id res chain seq x y z
N MET A 1 -16.36 -28.49 13.87
CA MET A 1 -16.29 -28.93 12.47
C MET A 1 -16.61 -27.69 11.65
N PHE A 2 -15.59 -26.99 11.17
CA PHE A 2 -15.78 -25.76 10.39
C PHE A 2 -16.09 -26.19 8.96
N ASP A 3 -17.33 -25.99 8.53
CA ASP A 3 -17.69 -26.07 7.12
C ASP A 3 -16.90 -24.99 6.36
N MET A 4 -15.84 -25.41 5.67
CA MET A 4 -15.07 -24.59 4.72
C MET A 4 -15.86 -24.48 3.41
N VAL A 5 -17.04 -23.88 3.45
CA VAL A 5 -17.90 -23.68 2.28
C VAL A 5 -17.64 -22.30 1.69
N ASP A 6 -17.12 -22.29 0.46
CA ASP A 6 -17.34 -21.31 -0.62
C ASP A 6 -17.29 -19.81 -0.28
N GLY A 7 -16.22 -19.36 0.38
CA GLY A 7 -16.02 -17.93 0.69
C GLY A 7 -14.64 -17.35 0.35
N ASN A 8 -13.77 -18.08 -0.37
CA ASN A 8 -12.49 -17.52 -0.79
C ASN A 8 -12.64 -16.84 -2.15
N ALA A 9 -12.67 -15.50 -2.16
CA ALA A 9 -12.53 -14.66 -3.36
C ALA A 9 -11.28 -15.00 -4.21
N TRP A 10 -10.36 -15.79 -3.64
CA TRP A 10 -9.10 -16.24 -4.23
C TRP A 10 -9.16 -17.63 -4.89
N LEU A 11 -10.32 -18.30 -4.98
CA LEU A 11 -10.41 -19.69 -5.46
C LEU A 11 -11.20 -19.91 -6.77
N ASP A 12 -11.94 -18.94 -7.30
CA ASP A 12 -12.73 -19.15 -8.54
C ASP A 12 -11.89 -18.88 -9.80
N GLY A 13 -11.85 -19.81 -10.78
CA GLY A 13 -10.69 -20.01 -11.66
C GLY A 13 -10.94 -20.05 -13.17
N SER A 14 -10.19 -19.22 -13.91
CA SER A 14 -9.78 -19.47 -15.31
C SER A 14 -8.26 -19.30 -15.40
N VAL A 15 -7.52 -20.28 -15.93
CA VAL A 15 -6.05 -20.21 -16.03
C VAL A 15 -5.64 -19.17 -17.08
N VAL A 16 -5.00 -18.09 -16.63
CA VAL A 16 -4.48 -17.03 -17.49
C VAL A 16 -3.01 -17.29 -17.84
N ALA A 17 -2.62 -17.06 -19.09
CA ALA A 17 -1.24 -17.26 -19.54
C ALA A 17 -0.22 -16.37 -18.76
N PRO A 18 0.96 -16.91 -18.38
CA PRO A 18 2.02 -16.19 -17.64
C PRO A 18 2.40 -14.82 -18.19
N GLU A 19 2.55 -14.71 -19.51
CA GLU A 19 2.88 -13.47 -20.21
C GLU A 19 1.80 -12.40 -20.01
N LEU A 20 0.52 -12.81 -19.98
CA LEU A 20 -0.60 -11.89 -19.83
C LEU A 20 -0.64 -11.28 -18.42
N ILE A 21 -0.29 -12.05 -17.39
CA ILE A 21 -0.20 -11.52 -16.02
C ILE A 21 0.98 -10.55 -15.86
N ARG A 22 2.15 -10.90 -16.40
CA ARG A 22 3.31 -9.99 -16.39
C ARG A 22 3.01 -8.69 -17.13
N GLN A 23 2.26 -8.78 -18.23
CA GLN A 23 1.79 -7.60 -18.95
C GLN A 23 0.79 -6.79 -18.11
N ARG A 24 -0.20 -7.44 -17.47
CA ARG A 24 -1.16 -6.79 -16.58
C ARG A 24 -0.50 -6.04 -15.43
N ALA A 25 0.47 -6.65 -14.74
CA ALA A 25 1.21 -5.99 -13.66
C ALA A 25 1.91 -4.71 -14.13
N LYS A 26 2.52 -4.73 -15.33
CA LYS A 26 3.12 -3.54 -15.94
C LYS A 26 2.08 -2.49 -16.32
N THR A 27 0.93 -2.90 -16.86
CA THR A 27 -0.17 -2.00 -17.19
C THR A 27 -0.72 -1.33 -15.93
N ILE A 28 -0.88 -2.06 -14.82
CA ILE A 28 -1.30 -1.50 -13.53
C ILE A 28 -0.33 -0.43 -13.05
N ARG A 29 0.98 -0.72 -13.06
CA ARG A 29 2.01 0.28 -12.67
C ARG A 29 1.96 1.52 -13.56
N LEU A 30 1.77 1.36 -14.88
CA LEU A 30 1.63 2.50 -15.80
C LEU A 30 0.38 3.32 -15.48
N LYS A 31 -0.79 2.68 -15.39
CA LYS A 31 -2.06 3.34 -15.08
C LYS A 31 -1.96 4.15 -13.79
N LEU A 32 -1.44 3.52 -12.74
CA LEU A 32 -1.21 4.18 -11.46
C LEU A 32 -0.27 5.38 -11.61
N ALA A 33 0.84 5.23 -12.31
CA ALA A 33 1.80 6.33 -12.51
C ALA A 33 1.18 7.53 -13.26
N VAL A 34 0.44 7.30 -14.34
CA VAL A 34 -0.14 8.39 -15.15
C VAL A 34 -1.30 9.06 -14.45
N ASN A 35 -2.18 8.30 -13.78
CA ASN A 35 -3.27 8.88 -13.00
C ASN A 35 -2.75 9.61 -11.77
N LEU A 36 -1.69 9.11 -11.12
CA LEU A 36 -1.08 9.79 -9.97
C LEU A 36 -0.41 11.10 -10.38
N PHE A 37 0.32 11.12 -11.50
CA PHE A 37 0.87 12.36 -12.06
C PHE A 37 -0.24 13.37 -12.37
N LYS A 38 -1.28 12.91 -13.08
CA LYS A 38 -2.44 13.74 -13.45
C LYS A 38 -3.14 14.29 -12.21
N ARG A 39 -3.30 13.50 -11.16
CA ARG A 39 -3.88 13.94 -9.88
C ARG A 39 -3.05 15.03 -9.22
N TYR A 40 -1.73 14.91 -9.23
CA TYR A 40 -0.87 15.96 -8.67
C TYR A 40 -0.90 17.26 -9.47
N VAL A 41 -1.15 17.21 -10.77
CA VAL A 41 -1.22 18.41 -11.63
C VAL A 41 -2.62 19.04 -11.61
N LEU A 42 -3.69 18.24 -11.69
CA LEU A 42 -5.07 18.71 -11.80
C LEU A 42 -5.81 18.84 -10.47
N GLY A 43 -5.29 18.26 -9.38
CA GLY A 43 -5.95 18.24 -8.08
C GLY A 43 -7.36 17.66 -8.18
N ALA A 44 -8.36 18.39 -7.68
CA ALA A 44 -9.76 17.97 -7.69
C ALA A 44 -10.40 17.84 -9.08
N ALA A 45 -9.79 18.39 -10.14
CA ALA A 45 -10.28 18.25 -11.52
C ALA A 45 -9.86 16.92 -12.18
N HIS A 46 -9.08 16.10 -11.49
CA HIS A 46 -8.64 14.80 -11.97
C HIS A 46 -9.82 13.83 -12.12
N LEU A 47 -9.83 13.07 -13.22
CA LEU A 47 -10.80 12.04 -13.53
C LEU A 47 -10.06 10.74 -13.87
N ALA A 48 -10.24 9.69 -13.08
CA ALA A 48 -9.61 8.39 -13.28
C ALA A 48 -9.81 7.87 -14.71
N ASP A 49 -8.77 7.25 -15.28
CA ASP A 49 -8.79 6.59 -16.60
C ASP A 49 -9.14 7.47 -17.82
N GLN A 50 -9.28 8.79 -17.64
CA GLN A 50 -9.45 9.73 -18.76
C GLN A 50 -8.13 10.44 -19.10
N PRO A 51 -7.76 10.61 -20.39
CA PRO A 51 -6.53 11.31 -20.75
C PRO A 51 -6.47 12.77 -20.26
N GLN A 52 -7.58 13.53 -20.33
CA GLN A 52 -7.64 14.95 -19.92
C GLN A 52 -6.54 15.85 -20.54
N VAL A 53 -6.26 15.68 -21.84
CA VAL A 53 -5.19 16.41 -22.55
C VAL A 53 -5.39 17.92 -22.44
N ASP A 54 -6.58 18.41 -22.75
CA ASP A 54 -6.88 19.85 -22.78
C ASP A 54 -6.73 20.46 -21.38
N GLN A 55 -7.27 19.81 -20.34
CA GLN A 55 -7.13 20.31 -18.96
C GLN A 55 -5.67 20.31 -18.48
N LEU A 56 -4.87 19.33 -18.89
CA LEU A 56 -3.45 19.33 -18.56
C LEU A 56 -2.71 20.45 -19.30
N MET A 57 -2.98 20.64 -20.60
CA MET A 57 -2.39 21.74 -21.38
C MET A 57 -2.67 23.11 -20.77
N ASP A 58 -3.87 23.30 -20.18
CA ASP A 58 -4.24 24.55 -19.50
C ASP A 58 -3.41 24.82 -18.22
N THR A 59 -2.68 23.82 -17.71
CA THR A 59 -1.74 24.00 -16.60
C THR A 59 -0.32 24.26 -17.10
N ALA A 60 0.46 25.03 -16.33
CA ALA A 60 1.87 25.28 -16.65
C ALA A 60 2.70 23.98 -16.75
N LEU A 61 2.45 23.02 -15.85
CA LEU A 61 3.16 21.74 -15.82
C LEU A 61 2.74 20.81 -16.96
N GLY A 62 1.46 20.76 -17.30
CA GLY A 62 1.01 19.95 -18.43
C GLY A 62 1.48 20.52 -19.76
N SER A 63 1.47 21.85 -19.95
CA SER A 63 2.11 22.50 -21.10
C SER A 63 3.58 22.06 -21.27
N GLN A 64 4.38 22.10 -20.20
CA GLN A 64 5.77 21.61 -20.22
C GLN A 64 5.87 20.11 -20.54
N LEU A 65 4.95 19.30 -20.01
CA LEU A 65 4.92 17.86 -20.31
C LEU A 65 4.74 17.61 -21.81
N PHE A 66 3.82 18.33 -22.46
CA PHE A 66 3.51 18.13 -23.87
C PHE A 66 4.54 18.71 -24.85
N GLU A 67 5.54 19.46 -24.35
CA GLU A 67 6.78 19.72 -25.10
C GLU A 67 7.70 18.49 -25.17
N LEU A 68 7.59 17.57 -24.20
CA LEU A 68 8.45 16.40 -24.04
C LEU A 68 7.81 15.11 -24.57
N ILE A 69 6.48 15.01 -24.54
CA ILE A 69 5.72 13.86 -25.05
C ILE A 69 4.58 14.33 -25.96
N ASP A 70 4.32 13.57 -27.02
CA ASP A 70 3.19 13.88 -27.90
C ASP A 70 1.85 13.46 -27.25
N SER A 71 0.77 14.19 -27.58
CA SER A 71 -0.56 13.93 -27.02
C SER A 71 -1.10 12.54 -27.36
N ARG A 72 -0.71 11.95 -28.50
CA ARG A 72 -1.13 10.60 -28.88
C ARG A 72 -0.50 9.55 -27.96
N THR A 73 0.78 9.71 -27.62
CA THR A 73 1.50 8.88 -26.65
C THR A 73 0.80 8.96 -25.30
N TRP A 74 0.46 10.17 -24.83
CA TRP A 74 -0.29 10.34 -23.58
C TRP A 74 -1.65 9.63 -23.62
N VAL A 75 -2.46 9.85 -24.66
CA VAL A 75 -3.77 9.19 -24.83
C VAL A 75 -3.64 7.67 -24.86
N SER A 76 -2.62 7.13 -25.54
CA SER A 76 -2.42 5.67 -25.65
C SER A 76 -2.20 4.97 -24.30
N TRP A 77 -1.74 5.70 -23.27
CA TRP A 77 -1.52 5.12 -21.94
C TRP A 77 -2.82 4.87 -21.16
N PHE A 78 -3.95 5.40 -21.62
CA PHE A 78 -5.27 5.20 -21.02
C PHE A 78 -6.10 4.13 -21.75
N GLU A 79 -5.61 3.60 -22.88
CA GLU A 79 -6.27 2.52 -23.60
C GLU A 79 -6.23 1.21 -22.81
N GLN A 80 -7.26 0.36 -22.92
CA GLN A 80 -7.34 -0.92 -22.21
C GLN A 80 -6.14 -1.85 -22.49
N ALA A 81 -5.61 -1.78 -23.72
CA ALA A 81 -4.40 -2.49 -24.13
C ALA A 81 -3.22 -1.52 -24.29
N SER A 82 -2.91 -0.76 -23.22
CA SER A 82 -1.87 0.26 -23.25
C SER A 82 -0.54 -0.31 -23.76
N PRO A 83 0.15 0.35 -24.70
CA PRO A 83 1.45 -0.09 -25.16
C PRO A 83 2.45 -0.01 -24.02
N THR A 84 3.49 -0.86 -24.06
CA THR A 84 4.61 -0.71 -23.12
C THR A 84 5.24 0.67 -23.37
N PRO A 85 5.28 1.55 -22.36
CA PRO A 85 5.76 2.91 -22.56
C PRO A 85 7.25 2.87 -22.87
N LYS A 86 7.75 3.88 -23.57
CA LYS A 86 9.20 4.09 -23.71
C LYS A 86 9.72 4.73 -22.43
N LYS A 87 10.84 4.25 -21.90
CA LYS A 87 11.43 4.78 -20.66
C LYS A 87 11.63 6.31 -20.70
N ARG A 88 12.07 6.84 -21.83
CA ARG A 88 12.23 8.29 -22.06
C ARG A 88 10.95 9.10 -21.86
N SER A 89 9.79 8.53 -22.20
CA SER A 89 8.51 9.20 -22.09
C SER A 89 8.04 9.25 -20.64
N ILE A 90 8.32 8.21 -19.85
CA ILE A 90 8.07 8.24 -18.40
C ILE A 90 9.03 9.18 -17.67
N GLN A 91 10.29 9.27 -18.12
CA GLN A 91 11.26 10.24 -17.61
C GLN A 91 10.81 11.71 -17.82
N ALA A 92 9.94 11.99 -18.80
CA ALA A 92 9.34 13.30 -18.95
C ALA A 92 8.44 13.66 -17.76
N LEU A 93 7.67 12.70 -17.23
CA LEU A 93 6.87 12.89 -16.02
C LEU A 93 7.75 13.22 -14.82
N ASP A 94 8.86 12.51 -14.67
CA ASP A 94 9.83 12.79 -13.60
C ASP A 94 10.40 14.21 -13.72
N ARG A 95 10.77 14.64 -14.93
CA ARG A 95 11.32 15.98 -15.15
C ARG A 95 10.34 17.07 -14.73
N VAL A 96 9.11 17.01 -15.23
CA VAL A 96 8.06 17.99 -14.90
C VAL A 96 7.74 17.95 -13.40
N ALA A 97 7.68 16.76 -12.81
CA ALA A 97 7.41 16.61 -11.39
C ALA A 97 8.50 17.23 -10.51
N GLN A 98 9.78 17.05 -10.87
CA GLN A 98 10.89 17.69 -10.16
C GLN A 98 10.82 19.22 -10.27
N GLU A 99 10.38 19.75 -11.42
CA GLU A 99 10.33 21.18 -11.66
C GLU A 99 9.19 21.87 -10.88
N GLY A 100 8.02 21.24 -10.71
CA GLY A 100 6.86 21.95 -10.15
C GLY A 100 5.95 21.25 -9.15
N ILE A 101 6.07 19.93 -8.93
CA ILE A 101 5.21 19.25 -7.96
C ILE A 101 5.82 19.40 -6.56
N ARG A 102 5.10 20.09 -5.67
CA ARG A 102 5.46 20.32 -4.26
C ARG A 102 4.29 19.97 -3.37
N PHE A 103 4.61 19.43 -2.21
CA PHE A 103 3.67 19.07 -1.16
C PHE A 103 4.08 19.75 0.13
N VAL A 104 3.11 20.08 0.97
CA VAL A 104 3.36 20.56 2.33
C VAL A 104 3.24 19.36 3.27
N TYR A 105 4.17 19.17 4.19
CA TYR A 105 4.02 18.14 5.23
C TYR A 105 2.75 18.39 6.04
N ALA A 106 2.12 17.34 6.57
CA ALA A 106 0.94 17.50 7.43
C ALA A 106 1.26 18.32 8.70
N THR A 107 2.53 18.38 9.10
CA THR A 107 3.01 19.26 10.16
C THR A 107 2.88 20.74 9.81
N GLY A 108 2.82 21.11 8.53
CA GLY A 108 2.67 22.48 8.03
C GLY A 108 3.99 23.27 7.94
N ASP A 109 5.11 22.69 8.34
CA ASP A 109 6.34 23.44 8.59
C ASP A 109 7.33 23.45 7.40
N ALA A 110 7.14 22.56 6.43
CA ALA A 110 8.04 22.45 5.28
C ALA A 110 7.33 21.90 4.03
N GLU A 111 7.85 22.32 2.88
CA GLU A 111 7.51 21.72 1.59
C GLU A 111 8.50 20.63 1.20
N TYR A 112 8.03 19.64 0.44
CA TYR A 112 8.85 18.60 -0.14
C TYR A 112 8.40 18.28 -1.57
N GLY A 113 9.34 17.84 -2.39
CA GLY A 113 9.08 17.32 -3.73
C GLY A 113 9.05 15.80 -3.77
N LEU A 114 8.66 15.24 -4.92
CA LEU A 114 8.84 13.82 -5.18
C LEU A 114 10.32 13.47 -5.27
N ALA A 115 10.69 12.25 -4.89
CA ALA A 115 12.05 11.76 -5.06
C ALA A 115 12.46 11.74 -6.56
N PRO A 116 13.74 11.96 -6.92
CA PRO A 116 14.19 11.87 -8.30
C PRO A 116 13.88 10.51 -8.93
N GLY A 117 13.31 10.52 -10.13
CA GLY A 117 12.96 9.29 -10.86
C GLY A 117 11.74 8.54 -10.30
N PHE A 118 10.89 9.22 -9.52
CA PHE A 118 9.68 8.65 -8.90
C PHE A 118 8.83 7.82 -9.87
N PHE A 119 8.37 8.38 -10.98
CA PHE A 119 7.51 7.70 -11.94
C PHE A 119 8.27 6.63 -12.73
N THR A 120 9.54 6.89 -13.09
CA THR A 120 10.37 5.86 -13.74
C THR A 120 10.56 4.63 -12.85
N LYS A 121 10.80 4.81 -11.54
CA LYS A 121 10.93 3.70 -10.58
C LYS A 121 9.58 3.03 -10.33
N LEU A 122 8.48 3.78 -10.36
CA LEU A 122 7.14 3.23 -10.21
C LEU A 122 6.76 2.30 -11.37
N VAL A 123 7.12 2.66 -12.60
CA VAL A 123 6.79 1.88 -13.81
C VAL A 123 7.77 0.75 -14.11
N TYR A 124 9.09 0.98 -13.97
CA TYR A 124 10.13 0.01 -14.38
C TYR A 124 11.03 -0.48 -13.24
N GLY A 125 10.83 0.04 -12.04
CA GLY A 125 11.60 -0.33 -10.86
C GLY A 125 10.94 -1.47 -10.09
N GLY A 126 11.07 -1.39 -8.77
CA GLY A 126 10.55 -2.38 -7.85
C GLY A 126 11.55 -3.46 -7.45
N LEU A 127 11.26 -4.10 -6.33
CA LEU A 127 12.10 -5.13 -5.72
C LEU A 127 12.32 -6.32 -6.67
N VAL A 128 11.26 -6.82 -7.30
CA VAL A 128 11.33 -7.98 -8.20
C VAL A 128 12.23 -7.70 -9.41
N SER A 129 12.15 -6.49 -9.97
CA SER A 129 13.03 -6.06 -11.06
C SER A 129 14.50 -6.05 -10.63
N ASP A 130 14.80 -5.51 -9.44
CA ASP A 130 16.18 -5.43 -8.95
C ASP A 130 16.72 -6.84 -8.64
N MET A 131 15.89 -7.74 -8.11
CA MET A 131 16.21 -9.15 -7.95
C MET A 131 16.47 -9.86 -9.29
N ALA A 132 15.65 -9.63 -10.32
CA ALA A 132 15.83 -10.23 -11.64
C ALA A 132 17.10 -9.75 -12.36
N LYS A 133 17.60 -8.55 -12.05
CA LYS A 133 18.93 -8.10 -12.51
C LYS A 133 20.04 -8.85 -11.77
N ALA A 134 19.92 -8.97 -10.45
CA ALA A 134 20.90 -9.67 -9.61
C ALA A 134 21.00 -11.17 -9.93
N SER A 135 19.92 -11.80 -10.40
CA SER A 135 19.90 -13.22 -10.76
C SER A 135 20.77 -13.60 -11.95
N ARG A 136 21.33 -12.61 -12.68
CA ARG A 136 22.33 -12.81 -13.74
C ARG A 136 23.74 -13.05 -13.19
N SER A 137 23.95 -12.87 -11.89
CA SER A 137 25.23 -13.12 -11.23
C SER A 137 25.54 -14.62 -11.15
N LYS A 138 26.83 -14.97 -11.20
CA LYS A 138 27.30 -16.34 -10.94
C LYS A 138 27.00 -16.81 -9.49
N ARG A 139 26.90 -15.86 -8.55
CA ARG A 139 26.58 -16.12 -7.13
C ARG A 139 25.17 -15.61 -6.80
N VAL A 140 24.17 -16.20 -7.45
CA VAL A 140 22.76 -15.77 -7.42
C VAL A 140 22.25 -15.46 -6.01
N LYS A 141 22.42 -16.38 -5.04
CA LYS A 141 21.91 -16.20 -3.67
C LYS A 141 22.51 -14.98 -2.95
N ALA A 142 23.81 -14.77 -3.06
CA ALA A 142 24.49 -13.64 -2.42
C ALA A 142 24.07 -12.31 -3.06
N ALA A 143 24.09 -12.25 -4.41
CA ALA A 143 23.68 -11.06 -5.15
C ALA A 143 22.21 -10.68 -4.90
N LEU A 144 21.32 -11.68 -4.78
CA LEU A 144 19.93 -11.45 -4.41
C LEU A 144 19.81 -10.93 -2.98
N GLY A 145 20.54 -11.52 -2.02
CA GLY A 145 20.54 -11.05 -0.63
C GLY A 145 20.96 -9.59 -0.50
N GLU A 146 22.03 -9.20 -1.20
CA GLU A 146 22.50 -7.82 -1.28
C GLU A 146 21.45 -6.89 -1.88
N ALA A 147 20.95 -7.20 -3.09
CA ALA A 147 19.92 -6.41 -3.77
C ALA A 147 18.63 -6.23 -2.94
N ILE A 148 18.22 -7.27 -2.21
CA ILE A 148 17.06 -7.22 -1.31
C ILE A 148 17.35 -6.31 -0.11
N SER A 149 18.54 -6.43 0.50
CA SER A 149 18.90 -5.65 1.70
C SER A 149 19.05 -4.15 1.42
N GLU A 150 19.52 -3.79 0.22
CA GLU A 150 19.67 -2.40 -0.21
C GLU A 150 18.37 -1.78 -0.73
N TYR A 151 17.36 -2.60 -1.02
CA TYR A 151 16.12 -2.13 -1.60
C TYR A 151 15.35 -1.20 -0.66
N MET A 152 15.00 -0.01 -1.15
CA MET A 152 14.12 0.94 -0.48
C MET A 152 13.06 1.47 -1.47
N PRO A 153 11.76 1.36 -1.15
CA PRO A 153 10.71 1.98 -1.97
C PRO A 153 10.75 3.50 -1.82
N LEU A 154 10.41 4.23 -2.89
CA LEU A 154 10.39 5.70 -2.86
C LEU A 154 9.14 6.28 -2.19
N SER A 155 8.06 5.49 -2.08
CA SER A 155 6.80 5.87 -1.42
C SER A 155 5.94 4.64 -1.11
N ALA A 156 4.84 4.85 -0.39
CA ALA A 156 3.83 3.82 -0.14
C ALA A 156 3.31 3.20 -1.46
N TRP A 157 3.13 4.00 -2.52
CA TRP A 157 2.77 3.51 -3.85
C TRP A 157 3.73 2.46 -4.40
N HIS A 158 5.03 2.70 -4.25
CA HIS A 158 6.04 1.76 -4.70
C HIS A 158 5.96 0.46 -3.89
N LEU A 159 5.89 0.58 -2.56
CA LEU A 159 5.79 -0.56 -1.66
C LEU A 159 4.55 -1.43 -1.95
N HIS A 160 3.40 -0.80 -2.19
CA HIS A 160 2.16 -1.50 -2.51
C HIS A 160 2.23 -2.25 -3.85
N MET A 161 2.77 -1.60 -4.89
CA MET A 161 2.98 -2.25 -6.20
C MET A 161 4.00 -3.39 -6.11
N ASP A 162 5.05 -3.23 -5.30
CA ASP A 162 6.02 -4.32 -5.07
C ASP A 162 5.38 -5.49 -4.33
N ALA A 163 4.51 -5.21 -3.35
CA ALA A 163 3.77 -6.24 -2.63
C ALA A 163 2.85 -7.04 -3.56
N MET A 164 2.15 -6.36 -4.47
CA MET A 164 1.34 -7.01 -5.51
C MET A 164 2.21 -7.90 -6.42
N GLU A 165 3.34 -7.39 -6.91
CA GLU A 165 4.24 -8.18 -7.77
C GLU A 165 4.82 -9.39 -7.04
N VAL A 166 5.28 -9.21 -5.79
CA VAL A 166 5.79 -10.30 -4.97
C VAL A 166 4.72 -11.37 -4.74
N SER A 167 3.47 -10.96 -4.53
CA SER A 167 2.32 -11.88 -4.42
C SER A 167 2.15 -12.72 -5.70
N SER A 168 2.30 -12.08 -6.86
CA SER A 168 2.18 -12.73 -8.17
C SER A 168 3.35 -13.67 -8.54
N LEU A 169 4.49 -13.64 -7.82
CA LEU A 169 5.67 -14.43 -8.21
C LEU A 169 5.36 -15.94 -8.26
N ALA A 170 5.40 -16.52 -9.46
CA ALA A 170 5.19 -17.95 -9.69
C ALA A 170 6.45 -18.65 -10.21
N GLU A 171 7.48 -17.89 -10.61
CA GLU A 171 8.71 -18.41 -11.20
C GLU A 171 9.91 -18.19 -10.26
N GLY A 172 10.89 -19.08 -10.37
CA GLY A 172 12.17 -18.94 -9.67
C GLY A 172 13.07 -17.88 -10.33
N LEU A 173 14.18 -17.54 -9.68
CA LEU A 173 15.20 -16.66 -10.23
C LEU A 173 16.56 -17.37 -10.21
N GLY A 174 17.15 -17.56 -11.40
CA GLY A 174 18.36 -18.35 -11.55
C GLY A 174 18.13 -19.79 -11.14
N ASN A 175 18.91 -20.28 -10.17
CA ASN A 175 18.77 -21.62 -9.61
C ASN A 175 17.94 -21.69 -8.31
N LEU A 176 17.32 -20.58 -7.89
CA LEU A 176 16.51 -20.55 -6.68
C LEU A 176 15.04 -20.83 -7.00
N PRO A 177 14.35 -21.67 -6.20
CA PRO A 177 12.93 -21.95 -6.40
C PRO A 177 12.08 -20.71 -6.08
N TRP A 178 10.93 -20.62 -6.74
CA TRP A 178 10.01 -19.46 -6.62
C TRP A 178 9.58 -19.20 -5.17
N THR A 179 9.36 -20.24 -4.38
CA THR A 179 8.96 -20.13 -2.97
C THR A 179 10.03 -19.41 -2.15
N HIS A 180 11.30 -19.71 -2.40
CA HIS A 180 12.42 -19.06 -1.70
C HIS A 180 12.55 -17.60 -2.10
N VAL A 181 12.47 -17.31 -3.41
CA VAL A 181 12.51 -15.95 -3.96
C VAL A 181 11.37 -15.10 -3.39
N LYS A 182 10.14 -15.62 -3.42
CA LYS A 182 8.95 -14.95 -2.88
C LYS A 182 9.08 -14.72 -1.38
N ALA A 183 9.53 -15.70 -0.61
CA ALA A 183 9.70 -15.57 0.84
C ALA A 183 10.73 -14.49 1.21
N MET A 184 11.87 -14.45 0.52
CA MET A 184 12.89 -13.42 0.74
C MET A 184 12.34 -12.02 0.45
N ALA A 185 11.64 -11.86 -0.68
CA ALA A 185 11.07 -10.58 -1.08
C ALA A 185 9.97 -10.12 -0.12
N ALA A 186 9.02 -11.00 0.22
CA ALA A 186 7.91 -10.68 1.11
C ALA A 186 8.39 -10.32 2.53
N LYS A 187 9.39 -11.04 3.06
CA LYS A 187 10.01 -10.71 4.36
C LYS A 187 10.67 -9.33 4.35
N ARG A 188 11.35 -8.95 3.26
CA ARG A 188 11.92 -7.61 3.13
C ARG A 188 10.84 -6.52 3.11
N LEU A 189 9.76 -6.73 2.36
CA LEU A 189 8.69 -5.74 2.33
C LEU A 189 7.94 -5.66 3.67
N MET A 190 7.80 -6.76 4.43
CA MET A 190 7.37 -6.73 5.84
C MET A 190 8.31 -5.91 6.73
N SER A 191 9.62 -6.10 6.62
CA SER A 191 10.55 -5.31 7.43
C SER A 191 10.50 -3.82 7.10
N LEU A 192 10.25 -3.46 5.83
CA LEU A 192 10.03 -2.07 5.43
C LEU A 192 8.72 -1.49 6.02
N LEU A 193 7.63 -2.26 6.06
CA LEU A 193 6.42 -1.86 6.79
C LEU A 193 6.69 -1.72 8.29
N TYR A 194 7.50 -2.60 8.87
CA TYR A 194 7.89 -2.48 10.27
C TYR A 194 8.72 -1.21 10.52
N LEU A 195 9.66 -0.85 9.65
CA LEU A 195 10.38 0.41 9.77
C LEU A 195 9.43 1.62 9.68
N LEU A 196 8.38 1.54 8.84
CA LEU A 196 7.35 2.57 8.71
C LEU A 196 6.53 2.73 10.00
N TRP A 197 5.99 1.64 10.53
CA TRP A 197 4.92 1.64 11.53
C TRP A 197 5.33 1.04 12.89
N GLY A 198 6.56 0.59 13.05
CA GLY A 198 7.01 -0.13 14.25
C GLY A 198 6.78 0.67 15.55
N PRO A 199 6.45 0.02 16.68
CA PRO A 199 6.09 0.74 17.91
C PRO A 199 7.18 1.65 18.48
N ARG A 200 8.46 1.30 18.29
CA ARG A 200 9.60 2.08 18.81
C ARG A 200 10.07 3.18 17.87
N GLU A 201 10.26 2.83 16.60
CA GLU A 201 11.02 3.66 15.64
C GLU A 201 10.24 3.94 14.34
N GLY A 202 8.93 3.70 14.33
CA GLY A 202 8.08 3.96 13.16
C GLY A 202 8.26 5.39 12.65
N PHE A 203 8.86 5.53 11.47
CA PHE A 203 9.18 6.86 10.96
C PHE A 203 7.96 7.60 10.39
N ILE A 204 6.85 6.89 10.12
CA ILE A 204 5.66 7.49 9.54
C ILE A 204 4.98 8.47 10.50
N TYR A 205 5.09 8.25 11.81
CA TYR A 205 4.50 9.10 12.85
C TYR A 205 4.94 10.55 12.76
N LYS A 206 6.20 10.78 12.41
CA LYS A 206 6.78 12.12 12.24
C LYS A 206 6.23 12.87 11.02
N LYS A 207 5.53 12.19 10.12
CA LYS A 207 4.93 12.79 8.92
C LYS A 207 3.49 13.24 9.12
N PHE A 208 2.84 12.80 10.21
CA PHE A 208 1.45 13.11 10.50
C PHE A 208 1.30 14.40 11.30
N ALA A 209 0.17 15.08 11.13
CA ALA A 209 -0.19 16.21 11.97
C ALA A 209 -0.43 15.73 13.40
N SER A 210 -0.07 16.52 14.41
CA SER A 210 -0.40 16.21 15.81
C SER A 210 -1.92 16.27 16.06
N ASN A 211 -2.40 15.69 17.16
CA ASN A 211 -3.83 15.78 17.52
C ASN A 211 -4.29 17.24 17.65
N LEU A 212 -3.49 18.08 18.33
CA LEU A 212 -3.80 19.50 18.47
C LEU A 212 -3.81 20.22 17.11
N ARG A 213 -2.91 19.86 16.18
CA ARG A 213 -2.90 20.43 14.82
C ARG A 213 -4.17 20.07 14.05
N LEU A 214 -4.64 18.82 14.16
CA LEU A 214 -5.89 18.38 13.53
C LEU A 214 -7.10 19.13 14.10
N GLU A 215 -7.19 19.24 15.43
CA GLU A 215 -8.23 20.02 16.11
C GLU A 215 -8.20 21.49 15.70
N TRP A 216 -7.01 22.10 15.67
CA TRP A 216 -6.79 23.46 15.23
C TRP A 216 -7.28 23.71 13.79
N ASN A 217 -6.95 22.78 12.89
CA ASN A 217 -7.34 22.89 11.48
C ASN A 217 -8.85 22.77 11.30
N ALA A 218 -9.51 21.89 12.08
CA ALA A 218 -10.96 21.70 12.05
C ALA A 218 -11.76 22.81 12.76
N ALA A 219 -11.14 23.52 13.72
CA ALA A 219 -11.81 24.54 14.51
C ALA A 219 -12.12 25.83 13.71
N SER A 220 -13.24 26.48 14.07
CA SER A 220 -13.60 27.82 13.62
C SER A 220 -12.64 28.89 14.19
N ALA A 221 -12.76 30.14 13.75
CA ALA A 221 -11.94 31.23 14.31
C ALA A 221 -12.15 31.39 15.83
N GLU A 222 -13.39 31.28 16.30
CA GLU A 222 -13.74 31.29 17.73
C GLU A 222 -13.18 30.06 18.45
N GLY A 223 -13.35 28.86 17.89
CA GLY A 223 -12.81 27.63 18.48
C GLY A 223 -11.28 27.61 18.56
N ARG A 224 -10.58 28.23 17.61
CA ARG A 224 -9.12 28.42 17.67
C ARG A 224 -8.71 29.35 18.80
N GLU A 225 -9.49 30.40 19.07
CA GLU A 225 -9.23 31.30 20.19
C GLU A 225 -9.53 30.63 21.54
N GLU A 226 -10.55 29.78 21.61
CA GLU A 226 -10.81 28.93 22.78
C GLU A 226 -9.69 27.92 23.03
N LEU A 227 -9.21 27.23 21.98
CA LEU A 227 -8.06 26.32 22.08
C LEU A 227 -6.78 27.05 22.51
N ARG A 228 -6.55 28.26 22.01
CA ARG A 228 -5.43 29.10 22.44
C ARG A 228 -5.59 29.52 23.90
N SER A 229 -6.80 29.92 24.30
CA SER A 229 -7.12 30.37 25.65
C SER A 229 -7.01 29.23 26.68
N SER A 230 -7.46 28.01 26.33
CA SER A 230 -7.36 26.84 27.21
C SER A 230 -5.91 26.41 27.45
N LEU A 231 -5.00 26.74 26.53
CA LEU A 231 -3.58 26.48 26.63
C LEU A 231 -2.76 27.71 27.09
N ALA A 232 -3.40 28.86 27.33
CA ALA A 232 -2.74 30.12 27.67
C ALA A 232 -2.01 30.09 29.02
N MET A 233 -2.38 29.15 29.90
CA MET A 233 -1.67 28.93 31.17
C MET A 233 -0.28 28.29 31.00
N PHE A 234 0.02 27.76 29.81
CA PHE A 234 1.32 27.18 29.48
C PHE A 234 2.17 28.16 28.67
N PRO A 235 3.51 28.04 28.72
CA PRO A 235 4.39 28.81 27.84
C PRO A 235 4.04 28.61 26.36
N ILE A 236 4.23 29.63 25.51
CA ILE A 236 4.00 29.53 24.06
C ILE A 236 4.80 28.37 23.43
N SER A 237 5.98 28.06 23.98
CA SER A 237 6.79 26.91 23.57
C SER A 237 6.06 25.58 23.75
N TYR A 238 5.19 25.45 24.75
CA TYR A 238 4.37 24.25 24.98
C TYR A 238 3.28 24.11 23.91
N PHE A 239 2.59 25.20 23.58
CA PHE A 239 1.62 25.19 22.48
C PHE A 239 2.29 24.78 21.16
N ASN A 240 3.42 25.42 20.84
CA ASN A 240 4.16 25.11 19.62
C ASN A 240 4.67 23.67 19.60
N SER A 241 5.17 23.13 20.72
CA SER A 241 5.61 21.73 20.76
C SER A 241 4.44 20.78 20.52
N ARG A 242 3.28 21.01 21.15
CA ARG A 242 2.07 20.19 20.96
C ARG A 242 1.53 20.21 19.52
N MET A 243 1.75 21.30 18.78
CA MET A 243 1.38 21.40 17.36
C MET A 243 2.28 20.56 16.45
N THR A 244 3.47 20.17 16.93
CA THR A 244 4.48 19.41 16.19
C THR A 244 4.75 18.01 16.74
N ASP A 245 4.18 17.67 17.92
CA ASP A 245 4.33 16.36 18.54
C ASP A 245 3.86 15.25 17.59
N ALA A 246 4.76 14.34 17.26
CA ALA A 246 4.44 13.20 16.39
C ALA A 246 3.37 12.32 17.07
N PRO A 247 2.19 12.12 16.47
CA PRO A 247 1.19 11.23 17.02
C PRO A 247 1.67 9.78 16.92
N ALA A 248 1.42 8.98 17.94
CA ALA A 248 1.69 7.55 17.93
C ALA A 248 0.48 6.80 18.50
N PRO A 249 0.23 5.56 18.04
CA PRO A 249 -0.79 4.71 18.64
C PRO A 249 -0.49 4.45 20.12
N ALA A 250 -1.55 4.32 20.92
CA ALA A 250 -1.48 3.86 22.31
C ALA A 250 -1.19 2.34 22.35
N TRP A 251 0.01 1.94 21.92
CA TRP A 251 0.41 0.54 21.73
C TRP A 251 0.16 -0.36 22.94
N SER A 252 0.40 0.16 24.14
CA SER A 252 0.13 -0.57 25.39
C SER A 252 -1.35 -0.86 25.61
N GLU A 253 -2.23 0.05 25.18
CA GLU A 253 -3.68 -0.08 25.34
C GLU A 253 -4.28 -1.06 24.33
N ILE A 254 -3.72 -1.11 23.12
CA ILE A 254 -4.09 -2.09 22.08
C ILE A 254 -3.28 -3.41 22.17
N GLY A 255 -2.55 -3.63 23.27
CA GLY A 255 -1.92 -4.92 23.58
C GLY A 255 -0.73 -5.30 22.69
N ILE A 256 -0.05 -4.32 22.07
CA ILE A 256 1.13 -4.53 21.24
C ILE A 256 2.40 -4.21 22.03
N GLU A 257 3.31 -5.18 22.10
CA GLU A 257 4.60 -5.01 22.75
C GLU A 257 5.54 -4.13 21.93
N ALA A 258 6.39 -3.36 22.61
CA ALA A 258 7.39 -2.51 21.95
C ALA A 258 8.44 -3.32 21.16
N ASP A 259 8.65 -4.60 21.50
CA ASP A 259 9.63 -5.49 20.89
C ASP A 259 9.00 -6.48 19.88
N LEU A 260 7.87 -6.09 19.29
CA LEU A 260 7.22 -6.85 18.24
C LEU A 260 8.21 -7.18 17.10
N ALA A 261 8.37 -8.46 16.79
CA ALA A 261 9.18 -8.88 15.66
C ALA A 261 8.57 -8.39 14.33
N GLU A 262 9.44 -7.97 13.39
CA GLU A 262 9.05 -7.37 12.10
C GLU A 262 8.05 -8.23 11.30
N VAL A 263 8.16 -9.56 11.41
CA VAL A 263 7.26 -10.51 10.74
C VAL A 263 5.80 -10.39 11.18
N HIS A 264 5.54 -9.85 12.38
CA HIS A 264 4.21 -9.67 12.94
C HIS A 264 3.66 -8.26 12.76
N ILE A 265 4.28 -7.41 11.94
CA ILE A 265 3.81 -6.02 11.72
C ILE A 265 2.35 -5.94 11.26
N HIS A 266 1.88 -6.92 10.49
CA HIS A 266 0.48 -7.00 10.06
C HIS A 266 -0.49 -7.11 11.26
N LYS A 267 -0.10 -7.76 12.37
CA LYS A 267 -0.90 -7.84 13.60
C LYS A 267 -0.98 -6.49 14.30
N ALA A 268 0.14 -5.76 14.37
CA ALA A 268 0.16 -4.41 14.91
C ALA A 268 -0.66 -3.44 14.06
N LEU A 269 -0.50 -3.48 12.74
CA LEU A 269 -1.32 -2.68 11.83
C LEU A 269 -2.81 -3.01 12.02
N LEU A 270 -3.19 -4.28 12.14
CA LEU A 270 -4.59 -4.64 12.36
C LEU A 270 -5.11 -4.22 13.75
N ALA A 271 -4.30 -4.37 14.80
CA ALA A 271 -4.65 -3.98 16.16
C ALA A 271 -4.81 -2.45 16.32
N MET A 272 -4.12 -1.64 15.51
CA MET A 272 -4.32 -0.18 15.48
C MET A 272 -5.75 0.23 15.18
N ALA A 273 -6.57 -0.65 14.57
CA ALA A 273 -8.00 -0.41 14.40
C ALA A 273 -8.73 -0.16 15.74
N GLY A 274 -8.20 -0.67 16.86
CA GLY A 274 -8.72 -0.43 18.20
C GLY A 274 -8.34 0.92 18.82
N ASP A 275 -7.44 1.69 18.20
CA ASP A 275 -7.06 3.03 18.63
C ASP A 275 -7.76 4.09 17.77
N PHE A 276 -9.01 4.39 18.16
CA PHE A 276 -9.87 5.33 17.46
C PHE A 276 -9.38 6.77 17.54
N ASP A 277 -8.59 7.10 18.57
CA ASP A 277 -8.05 8.43 18.75
C ASP A 277 -6.86 8.71 17.84
N PHE A 278 -6.06 7.68 17.58
CA PHE A 278 -4.98 7.75 16.63
C PHE A 278 -5.48 7.75 15.17
N LEU A 279 -6.41 6.85 14.79
CA LEU A 279 -6.87 6.66 13.40
C LEU A 279 -7.86 7.73 12.92
N LYS A 280 -7.37 8.96 12.79
CA LYS A 280 -8.11 10.13 12.31
C LYS A 280 -7.46 10.72 11.06
N ALA A 281 -8.25 11.44 10.25
CA ALA A 281 -7.80 12.21 9.09
C ALA A 281 -6.83 11.45 8.16
N GLU A 282 -5.67 12.01 7.83
CA GLU A 282 -4.68 11.42 6.92
C GLU A 282 -4.07 10.11 7.45
N ARG A 283 -4.10 9.90 8.77
CA ARG A 283 -3.52 8.71 9.41
C ARG A 283 -4.35 7.47 9.10
N LYS A 284 -5.69 7.61 9.07
CA LYS A 284 -6.62 6.54 8.69
C LYS A 284 -6.35 6.08 7.25
N HIS A 285 -6.13 7.03 6.35
CA HIS A 285 -5.84 6.75 4.94
C HIS A 285 -4.51 6.01 4.78
N ALA A 286 -3.42 6.53 5.38
CA ALA A 286 -2.11 5.91 5.32
C ALA A 286 -2.12 4.50 5.94
N TRP A 287 -2.79 4.34 7.09
CA TRP A 287 -2.97 3.05 7.76
C TRP A 287 -3.69 2.04 6.86
N ALA A 288 -4.84 2.42 6.29
CA ALA A 288 -5.62 1.52 5.44
C ALA A 288 -4.82 1.04 4.22
N PHE A 289 -4.07 1.95 3.60
CA PHE A 289 -3.24 1.65 2.44
C PHE A 289 -2.09 0.68 2.76
N ASP A 290 -1.39 0.92 3.87
CA ASP A 290 -0.29 0.04 4.32
C ASP A 290 -0.81 -1.28 4.92
N LEU A 291 -2.03 -1.30 5.46
CA LEU A 291 -2.70 -2.53 5.89
C LEU A 291 -3.10 -3.42 4.69
N ALA A 292 -3.60 -2.83 3.60
CA ALA A 292 -3.84 -3.55 2.34
C ALA A 292 -2.52 -4.08 1.73
N THR A 293 -1.45 -3.31 1.86
CA THR A 293 -0.09 -3.76 1.49
C THR A 293 0.35 -4.95 2.34
N ALA A 294 0.10 -4.92 3.65
CA ALA A 294 0.38 -6.04 4.53
C ALA A 294 -0.41 -7.30 4.14
N ALA A 295 -1.68 -7.14 3.74
CA ALA A 295 -2.54 -8.22 3.27
C ALA A 295 -1.97 -8.94 2.04
N LEU A 296 -1.46 -8.20 1.05
CA LEU A 296 -0.78 -8.78 -0.12
C LEU A 296 0.46 -9.59 0.29
N LEU A 297 1.26 -9.06 1.19
CA LEU A 297 2.50 -9.72 1.62
C LEU A 297 2.24 -10.96 2.49
N MET A 298 1.18 -10.93 3.30
CA MET A 298 0.68 -12.11 3.98
C MET A 298 0.21 -13.16 2.99
N HIS A 299 -0.53 -12.78 1.94
CA HIS A 299 -0.91 -13.70 0.87
C HIS A 299 0.32 -14.32 0.19
N ALA A 300 1.33 -13.50 -0.11
CA ALA A 300 2.59 -13.96 -0.67
C ALA A 300 3.27 -15.01 0.23
N LEU A 301 3.41 -14.73 1.53
CA LEU A 301 4.04 -15.64 2.49
C LEU A 301 3.24 -16.94 2.69
N ALA A 302 1.92 -16.83 2.81
CA ALA A 302 1.02 -17.98 2.97
C ALA A 302 1.20 -18.98 1.81
N TRP A 303 1.43 -18.48 0.58
CA TRP A 303 1.66 -19.34 -0.57
C TRP A 303 3.05 -19.98 -0.64
N THR A 304 4.05 -19.42 0.05
CA THR A 304 5.40 -20.03 0.11
C THR A 304 5.43 -21.32 0.92
N ASP A 305 4.56 -21.43 1.92
CA ASP A 305 4.39 -22.62 2.76
C ASP A 305 2.94 -23.11 2.77
N ARG A 306 2.35 -23.18 1.56
CA ARG A 306 0.92 -23.41 1.36
C ARG A 306 0.40 -24.72 1.99
N TYR A 307 1.21 -25.77 2.05
CA TYR A 307 0.77 -27.04 2.63
C TYR A 307 0.68 -27.01 4.16
N GLN A 308 1.55 -26.24 4.82
CA GLN A 308 1.43 -26.02 6.27
C GLN A 308 0.35 -24.99 6.57
N THR A 309 0.36 -23.87 5.84
CA THR A 309 -0.54 -22.73 6.06
C THR A 309 -2.00 -23.09 5.79
N PHE A 310 -2.28 -23.94 4.80
CA PHE A 310 -3.63 -24.43 4.49
C PHE A 310 -3.83 -25.88 4.94
N GLY A 311 -3.00 -26.36 5.86
CA GLY A 311 -3.19 -27.66 6.48
C GLY A 311 -4.40 -27.69 7.43
N PHE A 312 -4.56 -28.80 8.15
CA PHE A 312 -5.70 -29.01 9.05
C PHE A 312 -5.71 -28.13 10.31
N ARG A 313 -4.66 -27.34 10.56
CA ARG A 313 -4.54 -26.50 11.76
C ARG A 313 -4.74 -25.04 11.40
N VAL A 314 -5.63 -24.38 12.14
CA VAL A 314 -5.83 -22.93 12.03
C VAL A 314 -4.86 -22.22 12.95
N GLU A 315 -3.84 -21.61 12.37
CA GLU A 315 -2.83 -20.81 13.08
C GLU A 315 -3.24 -19.33 13.14
N SER A 316 -2.68 -18.58 14.11
CA SER A 316 -2.97 -17.13 14.27
C SER A 316 -2.78 -16.32 12.98
N GLU A 317 -1.70 -16.62 12.27
CA GLU A 317 -1.32 -16.00 11.00
C GLU A 317 -2.38 -16.23 9.91
N GLN A 318 -3.03 -17.40 9.91
CA GLN A 318 -4.05 -17.75 8.93
C GLN A 318 -5.35 -16.96 9.17
N ILE A 319 -5.75 -16.75 10.42
CA ILE A 319 -6.96 -15.96 10.75
C ILE A 319 -6.76 -14.48 10.37
N CYS A 320 -5.58 -13.92 10.68
CA CYS A 320 -5.19 -12.58 10.25
C CYS A 320 -5.18 -12.46 8.72
N TRP A 321 -4.61 -13.45 8.02
CA TRP A 321 -4.57 -13.47 6.56
C TRP A 321 -5.98 -13.48 5.96
N TRP A 322 -6.87 -14.38 6.43
CA TRP A 322 -8.25 -14.44 5.97
C TRP A 322 -8.98 -13.12 6.17
N THR A 323 -8.79 -12.49 7.33
CA THR A 323 -9.43 -11.21 7.64
C THR A 323 -8.98 -10.13 6.69
N LEU A 324 -7.67 -9.97 6.52
CA LEU A 324 -7.09 -8.91 5.70
C LEU A 324 -7.36 -9.11 4.20
N SER A 325 -7.27 -10.35 3.73
CA SER A 325 -7.57 -10.69 2.33
C SER A 325 -9.05 -10.45 2.01
N THR A 326 -9.96 -10.82 2.91
CA THR A 326 -11.39 -10.56 2.70
C THR A 326 -11.70 -9.07 2.79
N MET A 327 -11.15 -8.39 3.80
CA MET A 327 -11.37 -6.95 4.04
C MET A 327 -10.94 -6.06 2.87
N PHE A 328 -9.85 -6.35 2.16
CA PHE A 328 -9.38 -5.48 1.08
C PHE A 328 -9.61 -6.03 -0.33
N PHE A 329 -9.79 -7.34 -0.47
CA PHE A 329 -9.74 -8.00 -1.77
C PHE A 329 -10.93 -8.92 -2.05
N ALA A 330 -11.93 -8.98 -1.17
CA ALA A 330 -13.22 -9.54 -1.54
C ALA A 330 -13.89 -8.67 -2.61
N LEU A 331 -14.40 -9.32 -3.66
CA LEU A 331 -15.07 -8.69 -4.79
C LEU A 331 -16.51 -8.26 -4.46
N HIS A 332 -17.11 -8.85 -3.41
CA HIS A 332 -18.44 -8.51 -2.93
C HIS A 332 -18.37 -7.99 -1.50
N ASP A 333 -19.16 -6.97 -1.18
CA ASP A 333 -19.12 -6.32 0.14
C ASP A 333 -19.74 -7.19 1.25
N ASP A 334 -20.63 -8.12 0.90
CA ASP A 334 -21.24 -9.06 1.87
C ASP A 334 -20.24 -10.10 2.40
N ASP A 335 -19.10 -10.30 1.71
CA ASP A 335 -18.14 -11.36 2.03
C ASP A 335 -17.27 -11.01 3.25
N TRP A 336 -17.07 -9.73 3.58
CA TRP A 336 -16.10 -9.32 4.60
C TRP A 336 -16.67 -9.19 6.02
N GLU A 337 -17.98 -8.91 6.20
CA GLU A 337 -18.50 -8.46 7.51
C GLU A 337 -18.71 -9.56 8.57
N ALA A 338 -18.83 -10.87 8.28
CA ALA A 338 -19.60 -11.71 9.22
C ALA A 338 -18.84 -12.58 10.26
N ARG A 339 -17.64 -13.14 10.02
CA ARG A 339 -17.04 -14.12 10.97
C ARG A 339 -15.54 -14.00 11.19
N ASN A 340 -14.76 -13.81 10.13
CA ASN A 340 -13.29 -13.84 10.23
C ASN A 340 -12.75 -12.61 10.97
N VAL A 341 -13.33 -11.43 10.73
CA VAL A 341 -12.89 -10.17 11.35
C VAL A 341 -13.06 -10.22 12.88
N LYS A 342 -14.26 -10.58 13.36
CA LYS A 342 -14.53 -10.69 14.81
C LYS A 342 -13.64 -11.75 15.48
N ALA A 343 -13.42 -12.89 14.82
CA ALA A 343 -12.51 -13.92 15.33
C ALA A 343 -11.07 -13.40 15.45
N THR A 344 -10.59 -12.65 14.46
CA THR A 344 -9.26 -12.03 14.49
C THR A 344 -9.13 -10.97 15.56
N MET A 345 -10.12 -10.09 15.72
CA MET A 345 -10.08 -9.07 16.76
C MET A 345 -10.06 -9.69 18.16
N ASN A 346 -10.86 -10.73 18.39
CA ASN A 346 -10.81 -11.51 19.63
C ASN A 346 -9.43 -12.17 19.84
N HIS A 347 -8.82 -12.70 18.78
CA HIS A 347 -7.47 -13.27 18.84
C HIS A 347 -6.42 -12.21 19.21
N LEU A 348 -6.52 -11.02 18.64
CA LEU A 348 -5.69 -9.86 18.97
C LEU A 348 -6.05 -9.20 20.31
N ARG A 349 -7.05 -9.73 21.02
CA ARG A 349 -7.58 -9.19 22.29
C ARG A 349 -8.12 -7.76 22.17
N ILE A 350 -8.57 -7.37 20.98
CA ILE A 350 -9.26 -6.10 20.73
C ILE A 350 -10.78 -6.33 20.86
N PRO A 351 -11.47 -5.67 21.80
CA PRO A 351 -12.90 -5.85 21.99
C PRO A 351 -13.69 -5.43 20.75
N TRP A 352 -14.59 -6.32 20.29
CA TRP A 352 -15.50 -5.99 19.20
C TRP A 352 -16.51 -4.91 19.62
N SER A 353 -16.65 -3.86 18.81
CA SER A 353 -17.61 -2.78 18.99
C SER A 353 -18.08 -2.25 17.64
N ASP A 354 -19.21 -1.53 17.62
CA ASP A 354 -19.72 -0.89 16.40
C ASP A 354 -18.73 0.16 15.86
N GLN A 355 -18.00 0.83 16.76
CA GLN A 355 -16.96 1.79 16.38
C GLN A 355 -15.77 1.10 15.70
N LEU A 356 -15.31 -0.04 16.23
CA LEU A 356 -14.25 -0.84 15.59
C LEU A 356 -14.69 -1.32 14.20
N HIS A 357 -15.92 -1.80 14.09
CA HIS A 357 -16.49 -2.22 12.82
C HIS A 357 -16.50 -1.08 11.80
N GLN A 358 -16.94 0.11 12.22
CA GLN A 358 -16.96 1.30 11.38
C GLN A 358 -15.55 1.72 10.93
N VAL A 359 -14.55 1.69 11.82
CA VAL A 359 -13.16 2.04 11.47
C VAL A 359 -12.59 1.09 10.41
N LEU A 360 -12.86 -0.20 10.53
CA LEU A 360 -12.43 -1.20 9.54
C LEU A 360 -13.14 -0.96 8.19
N ARG A 361 -14.46 -0.75 8.21
CA ARG A 361 -15.23 -0.45 7.00
C ARG A 361 -14.74 0.82 6.30
N ASP A 362 -14.54 1.89 7.07
CA ASP A 362 -13.99 3.15 6.59
C ASP A 362 -12.57 2.99 6.01
N GLY A 363 -11.76 2.13 6.64
CA GLY A 363 -10.43 1.78 6.13
C GLY A 363 -10.51 1.10 4.77
N ARG A 364 -11.39 0.10 4.62
CA ARG A 364 -11.66 -0.54 3.31
C ARG A 364 -12.09 0.51 2.29
N VAL A 365 -13.12 1.30 2.57
CA VAL A 365 -13.63 2.33 1.66
C VAL A 365 -12.51 3.31 1.27
N SER A 366 -11.75 3.81 2.25
CA SER A 366 -10.63 4.72 1.98
C SER A 366 -9.55 4.13 1.09
N TYR A 367 -9.26 2.83 1.21
CA TYR A 367 -8.31 2.16 0.30
C TYR A 367 -8.90 1.99 -1.10
N LEU A 368 -10.16 1.56 -1.18
CA LEU A 368 -10.86 1.32 -2.43
C LEU A 368 -11.06 2.60 -3.25
N ASP A 369 -11.50 3.68 -2.61
CA ASP A 369 -11.65 4.99 -3.25
C ASP A 369 -10.31 5.45 -3.83
N GLU A 370 -9.24 5.30 -3.06
CA GLU A 370 -7.91 5.74 -3.48
C GLU A 370 -7.37 4.96 -4.70
N ILE A 371 -7.52 3.63 -4.74
CA ILE A 371 -7.10 2.86 -5.92
C ILE A 371 -7.99 3.14 -7.13
N ASN A 372 -9.31 3.32 -6.91
CA ASN A 372 -10.27 3.63 -7.97
C ASN A 372 -9.99 5.00 -8.59
N ASP A 373 -9.67 6.01 -7.76
CA ASP A 373 -9.24 7.33 -8.22
C ASP A 373 -7.99 7.19 -9.10
N LEU A 374 -7.08 6.27 -8.79
CA LEU A 374 -5.90 6.02 -9.62
C LEU A 374 -6.16 5.16 -10.87
N GLY A 375 -7.42 4.89 -11.20
CA GLY A 375 -7.84 4.12 -12.38
C GLY A 375 -7.55 2.62 -12.26
N LEU A 376 -7.46 2.13 -11.01
CA LEU A 376 -7.29 0.71 -10.72
C LEU A 376 -8.56 0.17 -10.07
N ASP A 377 -8.96 -1.02 -10.49
CA ASP A 377 -10.02 -1.77 -9.83
C ASP A 377 -9.44 -2.93 -9.00
N VAL A 378 -10.15 -3.30 -7.93
CA VAL A 378 -9.77 -4.41 -7.05
C VAL A 378 -9.63 -5.71 -7.82
N ALA A 379 -10.50 -5.98 -8.79
CA ALA A 379 -10.48 -7.24 -9.53
C ALA A 379 -9.18 -7.40 -10.33
N SER A 380 -8.65 -6.32 -10.91
CA SER A 380 -7.35 -6.29 -11.57
C SER A 380 -6.19 -6.57 -10.60
N LEU A 381 -6.21 -5.96 -9.41
CA LEU A 381 -5.20 -6.20 -8.37
C LEU A 381 -5.22 -7.66 -7.91
N VAL A 382 -6.42 -8.19 -7.64
CA VAL A 382 -6.64 -9.58 -7.23
C VAL A 382 -6.18 -10.54 -8.32
N ALA A 383 -6.54 -10.31 -9.59
CA ALA A 383 -6.13 -11.16 -10.70
C ALA A 383 -4.61 -11.25 -10.85
N VAL A 384 -3.87 -10.16 -10.60
CA VAL A 384 -2.41 -10.20 -10.61
C VAL A 384 -1.87 -10.92 -9.38
N ALA A 385 -2.34 -10.57 -8.19
CA ALA A 385 -1.86 -11.18 -6.94
C ALA A 385 -2.11 -12.69 -6.89
N ARG A 386 -3.24 -13.15 -7.47
CA ARG A 386 -3.66 -14.57 -7.54
C ARG A 386 -2.82 -15.44 -8.46
N TYR A 387 -2.06 -14.87 -9.37
CA TYR A 387 -1.43 -15.64 -10.45
C TYR A 387 -0.59 -16.83 -9.95
N ALA A 388 0.18 -16.64 -8.86
CA ALA A 388 0.95 -17.74 -8.29
C ALA A 388 0.08 -18.86 -7.71
N THR A 389 -1.12 -18.51 -7.22
CA THR A 389 -2.14 -19.46 -6.76
C THR A 389 -2.70 -20.29 -7.90
N ASP A 390 -2.98 -19.66 -9.02
CA ASP A 390 -3.53 -20.34 -10.19
C ASP A 390 -2.49 -21.27 -10.83
N VAL A 391 -1.21 -20.89 -10.82
CA VAL A 391 -0.11 -21.72 -11.35
C VAL A 391 0.28 -22.86 -10.39
N HIS A 392 0.35 -22.59 -9.08
CA HIS A 392 0.78 -23.56 -8.06
C HIS A 392 -0.38 -23.95 -7.15
N GLN A 393 -1.37 -24.62 -7.74
CA GLN A 393 -2.55 -25.08 -7.02
C GLN A 393 -2.20 -26.01 -5.85
N LEU A 394 -3.05 -26.01 -4.83
CA LEU A 394 -2.98 -26.96 -3.72
C LEU A 394 -3.47 -28.32 -4.21
N VAL A 395 -2.56 -29.29 -4.28
CA VAL A 395 -2.90 -30.68 -4.59
C VAL A 395 -2.65 -31.51 -3.34
N TYR A 396 -3.72 -31.89 -2.63
CA TYR A 396 -3.61 -32.86 -1.54
C TYR A 396 -3.60 -34.25 -2.15
N VAL A 397 -2.49 -34.96 -1.99
CA VAL A 397 -2.42 -36.39 -2.32
C VAL A 397 -2.95 -37.14 -1.11
N GLY A 398 -4.12 -37.77 -1.27
CA GLY A 398 -4.81 -38.54 -0.23
C GLY A 398 -4.12 -39.83 0.15
#